data_AF-A0A179FZ18-F1
#
_entry.id   AF-A0A179FZ18-F1
#
_cell.length_a   1.000
_cell.length_b   1.000
_cell.length_c   1.000
_cell.angle_alpha   90.00
_cell.angle_beta   90.00
_cell.angle_gamma   90.00
#
_symmetry.space_group_name_H-M   'P 1'
#
loop_
_entity.id
_entity.type
_entity.pdbx_description
1 polymer ?
#
loop_
_entity_poly.entity_id
_entity_poly.type
_entity_poly.pdbx_seq_one_letter_code
_entity_poly.pdbx_strand_id
1 'polypeptide(L)'
;MPPKRKALEPANPNVKGPSNRKKAKSAAAEEDPVEPQQQEQNRPSASLQLAIKRRERRWAKVSGSKNLDIEYLTSTQDPSHAYEFLCVCNPLQRLDDALNARNKAEGNGHANSKNKKPKRKACDKGKTCPCGKSATELPSHPYTMTRAALARHHMAADMMNLRNPDAFSMYTFNDHVAYGALEVVQNMLLDFDEAFKAQNWHEAWAVVEGMALFMLVGEGDDMCLADDGEMITTTVTQITRMVLTAVASLERRGQLANHSDTKNVGWVMALYQRLAQAMYDQGTLEEARPSTAKMFKFHAGNLQLYLRSYASRYGITMPGAVDISGDANLTMPKGTVKDPWSWVRSLSNYRRECVAPWYAFRGGYRDNIGGDGLDISTWDSEERKEHNFDKEDPLPKDAIEMLEKGLVLTLA
;
A
#
# COMPACT_ATOMS: atom_id res chain seq x y z
N MET A 1 49.24 -9.91 46.65
CA MET A 1 49.78 -10.73 47.76
C MET A 1 48.92 -10.51 48.98
N PRO A 2 48.64 -11.48 49.88
CA PRO A 2 48.56 -12.96 49.84
C PRO A 2 47.11 -13.43 50.24
N PRO A 3 46.79 -14.70 50.65
CA PRO A 3 47.40 -16.02 50.40
C PRO A 3 46.43 -17.10 49.85
N LYS A 4 47.03 -18.18 49.31
CA LYS A 4 46.45 -19.52 49.05
C LYS A 4 46.52 -20.44 50.29
N ARG A 5 45.57 -21.39 50.45
CA ARG A 5 45.68 -22.75 51.06
C ARG A 5 44.48 -23.58 50.52
N LYS A 6 44.62 -24.64 49.68
CA LYS A 6 44.97 -26.08 49.92
C LYS A 6 44.25 -26.69 51.13
N ALA A 7 43.73 -27.91 51.17
CA ALA A 7 43.43 -29.05 50.28
C ALA A 7 42.73 -30.10 51.20
N LEU A 8 42.14 -31.18 50.68
CA LEU A 8 42.22 -32.57 51.21
C LEU A 8 41.28 -33.54 50.44
N GLU A 9 41.89 -34.37 49.58
CA GLU A 9 41.57 -35.79 49.37
C GLU A 9 42.25 -36.63 50.51
N PRO A 10 42.21 -37.99 50.60
CA PRO A 10 41.77 -39.00 49.62
C PRO A 10 41.01 -40.22 50.20
N ALA A 11 40.53 -41.12 49.33
CA ALA A 11 40.66 -42.58 49.54
C ALA A 11 40.49 -43.34 48.22
N ASN A 12 41.54 -44.06 47.83
CA ASN A 12 41.56 -45.13 46.82
C ASN A 12 41.97 -46.41 47.59
N PRO A 13 41.59 -47.65 47.18
CA PRO A 13 42.43 -48.35 46.21
C PRO A 13 41.73 -49.39 45.29
N ASN A 14 42.12 -49.37 44.01
CA ASN A 14 42.57 -50.48 43.15
C ASN A 14 41.87 -51.88 43.08
N VAL A 15 41.49 -52.21 41.83
CA VAL A 15 41.85 -53.42 41.03
C VAL A 15 41.00 -54.70 41.14
N LYS A 16 40.27 -55.03 40.04
CA LYS A 16 40.38 -56.27 39.19
C LYS A 16 39.19 -56.39 38.20
N GLY A 17 39.47 -56.58 36.90
CA GLY A 17 38.51 -57.24 35.96
C GLY A 17 38.48 -58.76 36.20
N PRO A 18 37.63 -59.60 35.53
CA PRO A 18 37.23 -59.49 34.11
C PRO A 18 35.77 -59.92 33.74
N SER A 19 35.39 -59.58 32.50
CA SER A 19 34.62 -60.35 31.49
C SER A 19 33.61 -61.47 31.86
N ASN A 20 32.46 -61.41 31.15
CA ASN A 20 31.48 -62.46 30.78
C ASN A 20 30.29 -62.79 31.71
N ARG A 21 29.07 -62.26 31.38
CA ARG A 21 27.92 -63.11 31.01
C ARG A 21 26.72 -62.35 30.37
N LYS A 22 26.33 -62.91 29.23
CA LYS A 22 25.15 -62.78 28.34
C LYS A 22 23.77 -62.35 28.89
N LYS A 23 23.14 -61.45 28.10
CA LYS A 23 21.79 -61.44 27.44
C LYS A 23 20.48 -61.55 28.25
N ALA A 24 19.62 -60.53 28.09
CA ALA A 24 18.29 -60.59 27.41
C ALA A 24 17.77 -59.16 27.16
N LYS A 25 17.71 -58.68 25.90
CA LYS A 25 16.51 -58.51 25.03
C LYS A 25 15.44 -57.54 25.59
N SER A 26 15.39 -56.32 25.05
CA SER A 26 14.15 -55.58 24.81
C SER A 26 14.22 -54.96 23.40
N ALA A 27 13.10 -55.08 22.69
CA ALA A 27 12.96 -54.86 21.26
C ALA A 27 13.00 -53.38 20.89
N ALA A 28 13.49 -53.12 19.67
CA ALA A 28 13.32 -51.86 18.97
C ALA A 28 11.83 -51.67 18.64
N ALA A 29 11.31 -50.49 18.93
CA ALA A 29 10.12 -49.97 18.27
C ALA A 29 10.61 -49.07 17.15
N GLU A 30 10.21 -49.41 15.93
CA GLU A 30 10.35 -48.62 14.71
C GLU A 30 9.65 -47.27 14.91
N GLU A 31 10.34 -46.17 14.59
CA GLU A 31 9.69 -44.88 14.37
C GLU A 31 9.13 -44.88 12.94
N ASP A 32 7.82 -44.69 12.84
CA ASP A 32 7.10 -44.58 11.57
C ASP A 32 7.65 -43.42 10.71
N PRO A 33 7.65 -43.55 9.37
CA PRO A 33 8.08 -42.49 8.48
C PRO A 33 7.09 -41.32 8.53
N VAL A 34 7.62 -40.12 8.77
CA VAL A 34 6.89 -38.85 8.62
C VAL A 34 6.31 -38.76 7.20
N GLU A 35 4.99 -38.63 7.15
CA GLU A 35 4.17 -38.55 5.95
C GLU A 35 4.54 -37.31 5.08
N PRO A 36 4.50 -37.39 3.73
CA PRO A 36 5.05 -36.34 2.83
C PRO A 36 4.24 -35.02 2.76
N GLN A 37 3.23 -34.82 3.60
CA GLN A 37 2.22 -33.78 3.39
C GLN A 37 2.65 -32.36 3.81
N GLN A 38 3.77 -32.20 4.53
CA GLN A 38 4.23 -30.87 4.99
C GLN A 38 5.15 -30.14 4.00
N GLN A 39 5.67 -30.81 2.96
CA GLN A 39 6.55 -30.17 1.97
C GLN A 39 5.81 -29.57 0.76
N GLU A 40 4.55 -29.92 0.52
CA GLU A 40 3.75 -29.34 -0.57
C GLU A 40 3.14 -27.98 -0.26
N GLN A 41 2.98 -27.61 1.02
CA GLN A 41 2.32 -26.36 1.43
C GLN A 41 3.17 -25.09 1.25
N ASN A 42 4.49 -25.21 1.06
CA ASN A 42 5.39 -24.08 0.88
C ASN A 42 5.70 -23.77 -0.59
N ARG A 43 5.11 -24.50 -1.55
CA ARG A 43 5.29 -24.17 -2.96
C ARG A 43 4.31 -23.07 -3.36
N PRO A 44 4.78 -21.95 -3.97
CA PRO A 44 3.90 -20.92 -4.49
C PRO A 44 2.82 -21.54 -5.38
N SER A 45 1.55 -21.20 -5.13
CA SER A 45 0.44 -21.69 -5.95
C SER A 45 0.66 -21.36 -7.43
N ALA A 46 0.12 -22.16 -8.34
CA ALA A 46 0.27 -21.90 -9.78
C ALA A 46 -0.27 -20.51 -10.17
N SER A 47 -1.31 -20.03 -9.48
CA SER A 47 -1.83 -18.66 -9.60
C SER A 47 -0.83 -17.61 -9.12
N LEU A 48 -0.17 -17.83 -7.98
CA LEU A 48 0.87 -16.93 -7.47
C LEU A 48 2.07 -16.87 -8.42
N GLN A 49 2.55 -18.00 -8.92
CA GLN A 49 3.66 -18.04 -9.89
C GLN A 49 3.32 -17.28 -11.18
N LEU A 50 2.09 -17.41 -11.66
CA LEU A 50 1.63 -16.67 -12.84
C LEU A 50 1.55 -15.16 -12.57
N ALA A 51 1.08 -14.76 -11.39
CA ALA A 51 1.03 -13.35 -10.98
C ALA A 51 2.45 -12.76 -10.90
N ILE A 52 3.37 -13.44 -10.23
CA ILE A 52 4.79 -13.05 -10.14
C ILE A 52 5.37 -12.87 -11.55
N LYS A 53 5.23 -13.88 -12.42
CA LYS A 53 5.76 -13.83 -13.80
C LYS A 53 5.21 -12.67 -14.63
N ARG A 54 3.95 -12.27 -14.39
CA ARG A 54 3.35 -11.12 -15.09
C ARG A 54 3.96 -9.81 -14.60
N ARG A 55 4.19 -9.67 -13.30
CA ARG A 55 4.71 -8.45 -12.67
C ARG A 55 6.23 -8.30 -12.79
N GLU A 56 6.99 -9.39 -12.92
CA GLU A 56 8.45 -9.36 -13.13
C GLU A 56 8.89 -8.44 -14.28
N ARG A 57 8.08 -8.32 -15.34
CA ARG A 57 8.40 -7.47 -16.51
C ARG A 57 8.35 -5.97 -16.21
N ARG A 58 7.74 -5.56 -15.10
CA ARG A 58 7.64 -4.17 -14.66
C ARG A 58 8.92 -3.69 -13.97
N TRP A 59 9.69 -4.62 -13.41
CA TRP A 59 10.75 -4.33 -12.46
C TRP A 59 12.13 -4.66 -13.04
N ALA A 60 13.15 -3.97 -12.55
CA ALA A 60 14.53 -4.32 -12.80
C ALA A 60 14.88 -5.69 -12.19
N LYS A 61 15.96 -6.31 -12.69
CA LYS A 61 16.41 -7.63 -12.23
C LYS A 61 16.73 -7.63 -10.72
N VAL A 62 17.38 -6.57 -10.23
CA VAL A 62 17.65 -6.34 -8.81
C VAL A 62 16.88 -5.09 -8.42
N SER A 63 15.90 -5.23 -7.53
CA SER A 63 14.92 -4.18 -7.24
C SER A 63 14.26 -4.45 -5.90
N GLY A 64 14.37 -3.49 -4.97
CA GLY A 64 13.64 -3.51 -3.71
C GLY A 64 12.13 -3.42 -3.94
N SER A 65 11.69 -2.60 -4.90
CA SER A 65 10.28 -2.50 -5.30
C SER A 65 9.73 -3.85 -5.79
N LYS A 66 10.50 -4.60 -6.59
CA LYS A 66 10.12 -5.95 -7.02
C LYS A 66 9.93 -6.89 -5.82
N ASN A 67 10.85 -6.86 -4.87
CA ASN A 67 10.82 -7.75 -3.73
C ASN A 67 9.62 -7.44 -2.81
N LEU A 68 9.32 -6.15 -2.62
CA LEU A 68 8.11 -5.69 -1.92
C LEU A 68 6.82 -6.14 -2.62
N ASP A 69 6.74 -6.05 -3.95
CA ASP A 69 5.60 -6.51 -4.74
C ASP A 69 5.42 -8.04 -4.64
N ILE A 70 6.51 -8.81 -4.67
CA ILE A 70 6.47 -10.26 -4.49
C ILE A 70 6.06 -10.63 -3.06
N GLU A 71 6.54 -9.93 -2.04
CA GLU A 71 6.13 -10.13 -0.64
C GLU A 71 4.63 -9.84 -0.47
N TYR A 72 4.14 -8.77 -1.08
CA TYR A 72 2.72 -8.46 -1.13
C TYR A 72 1.91 -9.61 -1.74
N LEU A 73 2.27 -10.07 -2.93
CA LEU A 73 1.58 -11.17 -3.61
C LEU A 73 1.63 -12.47 -2.78
N THR A 74 2.75 -12.74 -2.12
CA THR A 74 2.93 -13.93 -1.29
C THR A 74 2.08 -13.86 -0.02
N SER A 75 2.08 -12.72 0.67
CA SER A 75 1.30 -12.51 1.91
C SER A 75 -0.21 -12.44 1.66
N THR A 76 -0.63 -12.15 0.43
CA THR A 76 -2.04 -12.06 0.02
C THR A 76 -2.51 -13.23 -0.84
N GLN A 77 -1.71 -14.30 -0.95
CA GLN A 77 -2.03 -15.44 -1.83
C GLN A 77 -3.29 -16.21 -1.41
N ASP A 78 -3.65 -16.19 -0.13
CA ASP A 78 -4.89 -16.78 0.39
C ASP A 78 -6.00 -15.72 0.36
N PRO A 79 -7.00 -15.84 -0.53
CA PRO A 79 -8.07 -14.84 -0.64
C PRO A 79 -8.89 -14.67 0.64
N SER A 80 -9.06 -15.74 1.42
CA SER A 80 -9.86 -15.71 2.65
C SER A 80 -9.19 -14.86 3.73
N HIS A 81 -7.86 -14.92 3.80
CA HIS A 81 -7.04 -14.10 4.67
C HIS A 81 -6.84 -12.68 4.12
N ALA A 82 -6.58 -12.55 2.82
CA ALA A 82 -6.27 -11.30 2.15
C ALA A 82 -7.45 -10.32 2.13
N TYR A 83 -8.66 -10.82 1.90
CA TYR A 83 -9.85 -9.99 1.79
C TYR A 83 -10.70 -9.97 3.07
N GLU A 84 -10.12 -10.43 4.18
CA GLU A 84 -10.68 -10.21 5.51
C GLU A 84 -10.73 -8.71 5.83
N PHE A 85 -11.87 -8.22 6.30
CA PHE A 85 -12.03 -6.85 6.78
C PHE A 85 -11.51 -6.72 8.21
N LEU A 86 -10.55 -5.82 8.39
CA LEU A 86 -9.99 -5.46 9.68
C LEU A 86 -10.47 -4.07 10.09
N CYS A 87 -10.75 -3.91 11.37
CA CYS A 87 -11.02 -2.61 11.96
C CYS A 87 -9.77 -1.74 11.92
N VAL A 88 -9.93 -0.44 11.69
CA VAL A 88 -8.86 0.57 11.78
C VAL A 88 -9.33 1.78 12.58
N CYS A 89 -8.42 2.50 13.24
CA CYS A 89 -8.74 3.84 13.74
C CYS A 89 -9.06 4.76 12.55
N ASN A 90 -9.84 5.82 12.77
CA ASN A 90 -10.11 6.80 11.72
C ASN A 90 -8.79 7.44 11.23
N PRO A 91 -8.31 7.13 10.01
CA PRO A 91 -7.06 7.67 9.47
C PRO A 91 -7.16 9.18 9.21
N LEU A 92 -8.34 9.70 8.87
CA LEU A 92 -8.55 11.14 8.66
C LEU A 92 -8.34 11.94 9.94
N GLN A 93 -8.59 11.32 11.10
CA GLN A 93 -8.31 11.99 12.37
C GLN A 93 -6.81 12.24 12.55
N ARG A 94 -5.95 11.30 12.12
CA ARG A 94 -4.49 11.49 12.21
C ARG A 94 -4.04 12.61 11.29
N LEU A 95 -4.61 12.68 10.08
CA LEU A 95 -4.35 13.75 9.13
C LEU A 95 -4.73 15.11 9.72
N ASP A 96 -5.95 15.24 10.25
CA ASP A 96 -6.41 16.49 10.86
C ASP A 96 -5.54 16.89 12.07
N ASP A 97 -5.16 15.93 12.91
CA ASP A 97 -4.27 16.19 14.06
C ASP A 97 -2.87 16.65 13.60
N ALA A 98 -2.32 16.06 12.53
CA ALA A 98 -1.03 16.44 11.95
C ALA A 98 -1.06 17.83 11.30
N LEU A 99 -2.09 18.14 10.51
CA LEU A 99 -2.30 19.46 9.91
C LEU A 99 -2.44 20.54 10.99
N ASN A 100 -3.21 20.26 12.03
CA ASN A 100 -3.36 21.17 13.18
C ASN A 100 -2.04 21.38 13.94
N ALA A 101 -1.14 20.40 13.96
CA ALA A 101 0.18 20.54 14.58
C ALA A 101 1.12 21.42 13.73
N ARG A 102 1.17 21.21 12.41
CA ARG A 102 1.95 22.03 11.46
C ARG A 102 1.52 23.50 11.49
N ASN A 103 0.21 23.76 11.40
CA ASN A 103 -0.35 25.12 11.46
C ASN A 103 -0.01 25.87 12.76
N LYS A 104 0.18 25.15 13.89
CA LYS A 104 0.60 25.76 15.16
C LYS A 104 2.10 26.07 15.21
N ALA A 105 2.91 25.38 14.42
CA ALA A 105 4.35 25.58 14.36
C ALA A 105 4.73 26.75 13.42
N GLU A 106 3.94 27.02 12.39
CA GLU A 106 4.29 27.95 11.30
C GLU A 106 3.78 29.40 11.44
N GLY A 107 2.94 29.76 12.42
CA GLY A 107 2.42 31.14 12.46
C GLY A 107 1.69 31.62 13.72
N ASN A 108 2.31 32.61 14.39
CA ASN A 108 1.73 33.75 15.11
C ASN A 108 0.36 33.59 15.81
N GLY A 109 0.41 33.38 17.14
CA GLY A 109 -0.05 34.36 18.13
C GLY A 109 -1.52 34.84 18.19
N HIS A 110 -2.41 34.54 17.25
CA HIS A 110 -3.80 35.00 17.31
C HIS A 110 -4.79 34.01 16.69
N ALA A 111 -5.18 33.00 17.47
CA ALA A 111 -6.46 32.32 17.27
C ALA A 111 -7.15 32.13 18.63
N ASN A 112 -8.02 33.08 18.95
CA ASN A 112 -8.97 32.97 20.04
C ASN A 112 -10.05 31.96 19.61
N SER A 113 -9.94 30.71 20.06
CA SER A 113 -11.01 29.72 19.96
C SER A 113 -10.88 28.73 21.11
N LYS A 114 -11.57 29.05 22.20
CA LYS A 114 -11.81 28.16 23.34
C LYS A 114 -12.78 27.05 22.92
N ASN A 115 -12.30 26.06 22.18
CA ASN A 115 -12.95 24.76 22.12
C ASN A 115 -11.86 23.68 22.21
N LYS A 116 -11.55 23.28 23.45
CA LYS A 116 -10.75 22.08 23.71
C LYS A 116 -11.54 20.88 23.18
N LYS A 117 -11.34 20.51 21.91
CA LYS A 117 -11.76 19.20 21.41
C LYS A 117 -11.19 18.15 22.37
N PRO A 118 -11.99 17.16 22.80
CA PRO A 118 -11.51 16.15 23.74
C PRO A 118 -10.25 15.48 23.16
N LYS A 119 -9.19 15.36 23.97
CA LYS A 119 -7.96 14.64 23.60
C LYS A 119 -8.33 13.18 23.35
N ARG A 120 -8.56 12.84 22.09
CA ARG A 120 -8.82 11.46 21.66
C ARG A 120 -7.49 10.69 21.67
N LYS A 121 -7.50 9.44 22.14
CA LYS A 121 -6.28 8.62 22.26
C LYS A 121 -5.67 8.36 20.88
N ALA A 122 -4.35 8.52 20.78
CA ALA A 122 -3.60 8.11 19.59
C ALA A 122 -3.76 6.60 19.35
N CYS A 123 -3.65 6.16 18.09
CA CYS A 123 -3.70 4.75 17.75
C CYS A 123 -2.50 4.01 18.32
N ASP A 124 -2.75 2.94 19.07
CA ASP A 124 -1.72 2.11 19.71
C ASP A 124 -1.52 0.76 19.03
N LYS A 125 -1.84 0.70 17.73
CA LYS A 125 -1.69 -0.48 16.86
C LYS A 125 -2.42 -1.72 17.41
N GLY A 126 -3.61 -1.52 17.97
CA GLY A 126 -4.48 -2.61 18.42
C GLY A 126 -4.29 -3.03 19.88
N LYS A 127 -3.36 -2.40 20.63
CA LYS A 127 -3.18 -2.70 22.06
C LYS A 127 -4.45 -2.39 22.86
N THR A 128 -5.08 -1.25 22.59
CA THR A 128 -6.37 -0.86 23.19
C THR A 128 -7.35 -0.32 22.16
N CYS A 129 -6.88 0.11 20.98
CA CYS A 129 -7.75 0.58 19.91
C CYS A 129 -8.32 -0.59 19.06
N PRO A 130 -9.31 -0.32 18.18
CA PRO A 130 -9.89 -1.35 17.32
C PRO A 130 -8.95 -1.92 16.24
N CYS A 131 -7.81 -1.27 15.95
CA CYS A 131 -6.95 -1.64 14.84
C CYS A 131 -6.55 -3.13 14.84
N GLY A 132 -6.69 -3.79 13.69
CA GLY A 132 -6.23 -5.16 13.47
C GLY A 132 -7.21 -6.25 13.96
N LYS A 133 -8.26 -5.88 14.70
CA LYS A 133 -9.35 -6.80 15.06
C LYS A 133 -10.22 -7.09 13.85
N SER A 134 -10.77 -8.30 13.77
CA SER A 134 -11.69 -8.64 12.68
C SER A 134 -12.95 -7.75 12.74
N ALA A 135 -13.46 -7.33 11.58
CA ALA A 135 -14.71 -6.57 11.50
C ALA A 135 -15.91 -7.38 12.03
N THR A 136 -15.80 -8.71 12.11
CA THR A 136 -16.81 -9.59 12.71
C THR A 136 -16.87 -9.47 14.24
N GLU A 137 -15.75 -9.14 14.89
CA GLU A 137 -15.67 -8.93 16.34
C GLU A 137 -16.27 -7.58 16.76
N LEU A 138 -16.19 -6.58 15.87
CA LEU A 138 -16.69 -5.22 16.10
C LEU A 138 -17.59 -4.75 14.96
N PRO A 139 -18.77 -5.36 14.75
CA PRO A 139 -19.61 -5.12 13.57
C PRO A 139 -20.17 -3.69 13.49
N SER A 140 -20.23 -2.97 14.61
CA SER A 140 -20.66 -1.57 14.66
C SER A 140 -19.54 -0.56 14.38
N HIS A 141 -18.29 -1.02 14.22
CA HIS A 141 -17.16 -0.14 13.99
C HIS A 141 -17.14 0.34 12.54
N PRO A 142 -17.20 1.67 12.27
CA PRO A 142 -17.47 2.18 10.93
C PRO A 142 -16.25 2.20 10.00
N TYR A 143 -15.04 2.00 10.52
CA TYR A 143 -13.80 2.14 9.75
C TYR A 143 -13.12 0.79 9.60
N THR A 144 -13.22 0.22 8.40
CA THR A 144 -12.64 -1.08 8.08
C THR A 144 -11.90 -1.03 6.75
N MET A 145 -10.88 -1.86 6.63
CA MET A 145 -10.07 -2.05 5.42
C MET A 145 -9.82 -3.54 5.22
N THR A 146 -9.70 -3.98 3.97
CA THR A 146 -9.18 -5.33 3.72
C THR A 146 -7.72 -5.43 4.18
N ARG A 147 -7.32 -6.62 4.62
CA ARG A 147 -5.91 -6.89 4.94
C ARG A 147 -4.99 -6.61 3.73
N ALA A 148 -5.44 -7.00 2.55
CA ALA A 148 -4.77 -6.73 1.28
C ALA A 148 -4.59 -5.21 1.04
N ALA A 149 -5.57 -4.38 1.36
CA ALA A 149 -5.43 -2.93 1.24
C ALA A 149 -4.39 -2.35 2.21
N LEU A 150 -4.38 -2.81 3.46
CA LEU A 150 -3.40 -2.38 4.46
C LEU A 150 -1.97 -2.80 4.08
N ALA A 151 -1.80 -4.04 3.63
CA ALA A 151 -0.52 -4.53 3.12
C ALA A 151 -0.05 -3.70 1.92
N ARG A 152 -0.95 -3.33 1.01
CA ARG A 152 -0.61 -2.50 -0.15
C ARG A 152 -0.22 -1.06 0.25
N HIS A 153 -0.93 -0.48 1.22
CA HIS A 153 -0.56 0.84 1.75
C HIS A 153 0.85 0.83 2.37
N HIS A 154 1.17 -0.18 3.18
CA HIS A 154 2.51 -0.32 3.76
C HIS A 154 3.56 -0.57 2.67
N MET A 155 3.29 -1.45 1.71
CA MET A 155 4.17 -1.69 0.56
C MET A 155 4.47 -0.39 -0.21
N ALA A 156 3.45 0.46 -0.43
CA ALA A 156 3.63 1.76 -1.10
C ALA A 156 4.51 2.72 -0.27
N ALA A 157 4.33 2.75 1.05
CA ALA A 157 5.19 3.54 1.95
C ALA A 157 6.64 3.01 1.97
N ASP A 158 6.83 1.70 1.99
CA ASP A 158 8.16 1.09 1.91
C ASP A 158 8.84 1.37 0.55
N MET A 159 8.07 1.35 -0.54
CA MET A 159 8.54 1.78 -1.86
C MET A 159 8.99 3.26 -1.88
N MET A 160 8.38 4.13 -1.06
CA MET A 160 8.80 5.53 -0.95
C MET A 160 10.14 5.68 -0.26
N ASN A 161 10.45 4.86 0.76
CA ASN A 161 11.78 4.86 1.37
C ASN A 161 12.88 4.53 0.35
N LEU A 162 12.60 3.63 -0.60
CA LEU A 162 13.53 3.29 -1.69
C LEU A 162 13.72 4.42 -2.71
N ARG A 163 12.84 5.42 -2.71
CA ARG A 163 12.85 6.59 -3.60
C ARG A 163 13.21 7.87 -2.88
N ASN A 164 13.66 7.79 -1.62
CA ASN A 164 14.07 8.94 -0.84
C ASN A 164 15.61 9.02 -0.80
N PRO A 165 16.25 9.94 -1.55
CA PRO A 165 17.70 10.11 -1.52
C PRO A 165 18.28 10.32 -0.11
N ASP A 166 17.54 11.00 0.76
CA ASP A 166 17.98 11.25 2.15
C ASP A 166 18.13 9.94 2.93
N ALA A 167 17.30 8.92 2.66
CA ALA A 167 17.41 7.60 3.28
C ALA A 167 18.70 6.86 2.88
N PHE A 168 19.40 7.35 1.85
CA PHE A 168 20.67 6.83 1.36
C PHE A 168 21.83 7.83 1.51
N SER A 169 21.63 8.94 2.23
CA SER A 169 22.62 10.03 2.33
C SER A 169 23.08 10.53 0.95
N MET A 170 22.12 10.71 0.04
CA MET A 170 22.34 11.12 -1.34
C MET A 170 21.60 12.43 -1.65
N TYR A 171 22.11 13.15 -2.64
CA TYR A 171 21.34 14.15 -3.38
C TYR A 171 21.35 13.81 -4.86
N THR A 172 20.17 13.79 -5.46
CA THR A 172 19.97 13.47 -6.87
C THR A 172 19.52 14.72 -7.62
N PHE A 173 18.27 15.11 -7.45
CA PHE A 173 17.67 16.35 -7.96
C PHE A 173 16.46 16.72 -7.08
N ASN A 174 16.00 17.97 -7.19
CA ASN A 174 15.02 18.54 -6.26
C ASN A 174 13.70 17.76 -6.17
N ASP A 175 13.22 17.22 -7.29
CA ASP A 175 11.89 16.63 -7.38
C ASP A 175 11.91 15.09 -7.31
N HIS A 176 13.04 14.47 -6.95
CA HIS A 176 13.20 13.01 -6.98
C HIS A 176 12.11 12.31 -6.18
N VAL A 177 11.85 12.77 -4.94
CA VAL A 177 10.82 12.17 -4.08
C VAL A 177 9.43 12.35 -4.68
N ALA A 178 9.14 13.51 -5.27
CA ALA A 178 7.85 13.79 -5.88
C ALA A 178 7.57 12.91 -7.11
N TYR A 179 8.55 12.79 -8.01
CA TYR A 179 8.46 11.84 -9.13
C TYR A 179 8.49 10.38 -8.65
N GLY A 180 9.13 10.10 -7.52
CA GLY A 180 9.09 8.80 -6.85
C GLY A 180 7.68 8.44 -6.39
N ALA A 181 6.99 9.36 -5.71
CA ALA A 181 5.59 9.19 -5.32
C ALA A 181 4.69 8.98 -6.54
N LEU A 182 4.90 9.76 -7.60
CA LEU A 182 4.17 9.60 -8.86
C LEU A 182 4.39 8.20 -9.47
N GLU A 183 5.61 7.68 -9.47
CA GLU A 183 5.92 6.33 -9.94
C GLU A 183 5.17 5.25 -9.13
N VAL A 184 5.09 5.40 -7.80
CA VAL A 184 4.35 4.48 -6.92
C VAL A 184 2.84 4.56 -7.19
N VAL A 185 2.28 5.76 -7.35
CA VAL A 185 0.86 5.95 -7.74
C VAL A 185 0.59 5.29 -9.09
N GLN A 186 1.48 5.47 -10.07
CA GLN A 186 1.37 4.85 -11.38
C GLN A 186 1.42 3.31 -11.29
N ASN A 187 2.27 2.75 -10.44
CA ASN A 187 2.31 1.30 -10.17
C ASN A 187 0.97 0.79 -9.65
N MET A 188 0.32 1.51 -8.74
CA MET A 188 -1.00 1.14 -8.24
C MET A 188 -2.08 1.25 -9.32
N LEU A 189 -2.02 2.24 -10.23
CA LEU A 189 -2.92 2.31 -11.40
C LEU A 189 -2.74 1.09 -12.33
N LEU A 190 -1.51 0.61 -12.51
CA LEU A 190 -1.21 -0.60 -13.28
C LEU A 190 -1.73 -1.86 -12.58
N ASP A 191 -1.62 -1.95 -11.26
CA ASP A 191 -2.17 -3.05 -10.47
C ASP A 191 -3.71 -3.11 -10.57
N PHE A 192 -4.36 -1.95 -10.51
CA PHE A 192 -5.80 -1.89 -10.76
C PHE A 192 -6.16 -2.36 -12.16
N ASP A 193 -5.42 -1.93 -13.20
CA ASP A 193 -5.66 -2.34 -14.59
C ASP A 193 -5.55 -3.87 -14.75
N GLU A 194 -4.53 -4.47 -14.14
CA GLU A 194 -4.34 -5.92 -14.14
C GLU A 194 -5.53 -6.63 -13.49
N ALA A 195 -5.91 -6.21 -12.27
CA ALA A 195 -7.03 -6.78 -11.53
C ALA A 195 -8.37 -6.61 -12.27
N PHE A 196 -8.62 -5.42 -12.83
CA PHE A 196 -9.81 -5.08 -13.59
C PHE A 196 -9.93 -5.95 -14.85
N LYS A 197 -8.85 -6.11 -15.62
CA LYS A 197 -8.80 -6.98 -16.80
C LYS A 197 -8.99 -8.46 -16.44
N ALA A 198 -8.43 -8.89 -15.32
CA ALA A 198 -8.62 -10.23 -14.78
C ALA A 198 -10.01 -10.46 -14.18
N GLN A 199 -10.87 -9.43 -14.12
CA GLN A 199 -12.18 -9.46 -13.46
C GLN A 199 -12.10 -9.81 -11.96
N ASN A 200 -10.93 -9.63 -11.34
CA ASN A 200 -10.72 -9.83 -9.91
C ASN A 200 -11.11 -8.53 -9.18
N TRP A 201 -12.39 -8.44 -8.80
CA TRP A 201 -12.92 -7.24 -8.16
C TRP A 201 -12.39 -7.07 -6.72
N HIS A 202 -12.06 -8.16 -6.01
CA HIS A 202 -11.49 -8.08 -4.67
C HIS A 202 -10.12 -7.39 -4.70
N GLU A 203 -9.25 -7.82 -5.62
CA GLU A 203 -7.94 -7.19 -5.82
C GLU A 203 -8.08 -5.74 -6.30
N ALA A 204 -8.97 -5.48 -7.27
CA ALA A 204 -9.21 -4.13 -7.77
C ALA A 204 -9.71 -3.19 -6.65
N TRP A 205 -10.55 -3.69 -5.75
CA TRP A 205 -11.03 -2.94 -4.58
C TRP A 205 -9.91 -2.72 -3.55
N ALA A 206 -9.11 -3.74 -3.27
CA ALA A 206 -7.95 -3.62 -2.38
C ALA A 206 -6.93 -2.58 -2.89
N VAL A 207 -6.76 -2.45 -4.21
CA VAL A 207 -5.97 -1.36 -4.81
C VAL A 207 -6.59 0.00 -4.51
N VAL A 208 -7.91 0.15 -4.70
CA VAL A 208 -8.64 1.40 -4.45
C VAL A 208 -8.60 1.80 -2.97
N GLU A 209 -8.75 0.85 -2.06
CA GLU A 209 -8.62 1.05 -0.61
C GLU A 209 -7.19 1.48 -0.23
N GLY A 210 -6.18 0.75 -0.68
CA GLY A 210 -4.78 1.02 -0.40
C GLY A 210 -4.33 2.37 -0.97
N MET A 211 -4.78 2.72 -2.18
CA MET A 211 -4.50 4.02 -2.80
C MET A 211 -5.07 5.17 -1.98
N ALA A 212 -6.29 5.01 -1.44
CA ALA A 212 -6.90 6.03 -0.60
C ALA A 212 -6.05 6.31 0.66
N LEU A 213 -5.51 5.27 1.30
CA LEU A 213 -4.63 5.42 2.45
C LEU A 213 -3.31 6.06 2.06
N PHE A 214 -2.66 5.56 1.01
CA PHE A 214 -1.39 6.11 0.54
C PHE A 214 -1.48 7.60 0.20
N MET A 215 -2.54 8.01 -0.50
CA MET A 215 -2.77 9.39 -0.92
C MET A 215 -3.18 10.36 0.22
N LEU A 216 -3.79 9.86 1.29
CA LEU A 216 -4.35 10.74 2.35
C LEU A 216 -3.53 10.74 3.64
N VAL A 217 -2.89 9.62 3.95
CA VAL A 217 -2.19 9.44 5.23
C VAL A 217 -0.77 8.90 5.08
N GLY A 218 -0.40 8.45 3.88
CA GLY A 218 0.98 8.16 3.51
C GLY A 218 1.57 9.33 2.72
N GLU A 219 2.57 9.00 1.92
CA GLU A 219 3.41 9.91 1.13
C GLU A 219 2.93 10.07 -0.33
N GLY A 220 1.71 9.62 -0.63
CA GLY A 220 1.19 9.66 -2.01
C GLY A 220 0.93 11.08 -2.52
N ASP A 221 0.61 12.02 -1.64
CA ASP A 221 0.40 13.42 -2.01
C ASP A 221 1.72 14.19 -2.27
N ASP A 222 2.89 13.62 -1.93
CA ASP A 222 4.19 14.19 -2.29
C ASP A 222 4.37 14.30 -3.82
N MET A 223 3.62 13.51 -4.61
CA MET A 223 3.61 13.67 -6.06
C MET A 223 3.20 15.09 -6.50
N CYS A 224 2.37 15.78 -5.72
CA CYS A 224 1.94 17.14 -6.01
C CYS A 224 3.06 18.18 -5.87
N LEU A 225 4.23 17.79 -5.37
CA LEU A 225 5.42 18.64 -5.29
C LEU A 225 6.25 18.63 -6.58
N ALA A 226 5.92 17.77 -7.55
CA ALA A 226 6.61 17.72 -8.83
C ALA A 226 6.31 18.96 -9.66
N ASP A 227 7.30 19.42 -10.43
CA ASP A 227 7.19 20.58 -11.32
C ASP A 227 6.25 20.39 -12.53
N ASP A 228 5.79 19.16 -12.83
CA ASP A 228 4.86 18.86 -13.92
C ASP A 228 3.39 18.82 -13.48
N GLY A 229 2.80 20.01 -13.31
CA GLY A 229 1.39 20.15 -12.88
C GLY A 229 0.36 19.53 -13.84
N GLU A 230 0.66 19.44 -15.15
CA GLU A 230 -0.24 18.80 -16.12
C GLU A 230 -0.27 17.28 -15.92
N MET A 231 0.90 16.66 -15.70
CA MET A 231 1.00 15.25 -15.37
C MET A 231 0.30 14.91 -14.06
N ILE A 232 0.44 15.75 -13.03
CA ILE A 232 -0.26 15.57 -11.76
C ILE A 232 -1.77 15.66 -11.95
N THR A 233 -2.27 16.69 -12.63
CA THR A 233 -3.72 16.85 -12.92
C THR A 233 -4.28 15.65 -13.68
N THR A 234 -3.53 15.15 -14.66
CA THR A 234 -3.91 14.00 -15.47
C THR A 234 -3.90 12.71 -14.65
N THR A 235 -2.96 12.58 -13.71
CA THR A 235 -2.89 11.47 -12.74
C THR A 235 -4.07 11.46 -11.78
N VAL A 236 -4.42 12.61 -11.18
CA VAL A 236 -5.59 12.75 -10.30
C VAL A 236 -6.89 12.46 -11.07
N THR A 237 -6.97 12.88 -12.34
CA THR A 237 -8.08 12.53 -13.24
C THR A 237 -8.18 11.02 -13.46
N GLN A 238 -7.04 10.33 -13.63
CA GLN A 238 -7.01 8.88 -13.80
C GLN A 238 -7.36 8.14 -12.51
N ILE A 239 -6.92 8.62 -11.33
CA ILE A 239 -7.35 8.11 -10.02
C ILE A 239 -8.88 8.24 -9.89
N THR A 240 -9.44 9.39 -10.25
CA THR A 240 -10.90 9.61 -10.24
C THR A 240 -11.63 8.55 -11.06
N ARG A 241 -11.13 8.24 -12.26
CA ARG A 241 -11.72 7.16 -13.10
C ARG A 241 -11.54 5.78 -12.49
N MET A 242 -10.39 5.50 -11.86
CA MET A 242 -10.14 4.22 -11.16
C MET A 242 -11.23 3.95 -10.13
N VAL A 243 -11.48 4.92 -9.25
CA VAL A 243 -12.46 4.82 -8.16
C VAL A 243 -13.85 4.56 -8.72
N LEU A 244 -14.28 5.37 -9.68
CA LEU A 244 -15.62 5.25 -10.27
C LEU A 244 -15.80 3.94 -11.04
N THR A 245 -14.74 3.46 -11.70
CA THR A 245 -14.71 2.15 -12.36
C THR A 245 -14.82 1.01 -11.36
N ALA A 246 -14.14 1.12 -10.22
CA ALA A 246 -14.23 0.14 -9.13
C ALA A 246 -15.64 0.09 -8.55
N VAL A 247 -16.24 1.24 -8.24
CA VAL A 247 -17.62 1.34 -7.72
C VAL A 247 -18.62 0.77 -8.73
N ALA A 248 -18.49 1.09 -10.03
CA ALA A 248 -19.34 0.50 -11.06
C ALA A 248 -19.13 -1.02 -11.22
N SER A 249 -17.92 -1.51 -10.97
CA SER A 249 -17.64 -2.95 -10.94
C SER A 249 -18.35 -3.63 -9.77
N LEU A 250 -18.36 -3.02 -8.59
CA LEU A 250 -19.13 -3.50 -7.43
C LEU A 250 -20.64 -3.46 -7.70
N GLU A 251 -21.14 -2.37 -8.30
CA GLU A 251 -22.55 -2.20 -8.68
C GLU A 251 -23.06 -3.38 -9.53
N ARG A 252 -22.34 -3.73 -10.60
CA ARG A 252 -22.68 -4.84 -11.48
C ARG A 252 -22.69 -6.20 -10.79
N ARG A 253 -22.04 -6.32 -9.65
CA ARG A 253 -21.92 -7.55 -8.86
C ARG A 253 -22.87 -7.59 -7.68
N GLY A 254 -23.75 -6.59 -7.53
CA GLY A 254 -24.62 -6.48 -6.36
C GLY A 254 -23.89 -6.16 -5.06
N GLN A 255 -22.62 -5.73 -5.14
CA GLN A 255 -21.75 -5.49 -4.00
C GLN A 255 -21.94 -4.10 -3.36
N LEU A 256 -22.93 -3.32 -3.84
CA LEU A 256 -23.33 -2.05 -3.22
C LEU A 256 -24.53 -2.19 -2.27
N ALA A 257 -25.13 -3.40 -2.18
CA ALA A 257 -26.27 -3.65 -1.31
C ALA A 257 -25.85 -3.76 0.17
N ASN A 258 -26.78 -3.45 1.08
CA ASN A 258 -26.57 -3.46 2.54
C ASN A 258 -26.10 -4.82 3.13
N HIS A 259 -26.26 -5.92 2.40
CA HIS A 259 -25.87 -7.27 2.82
C HIS A 259 -24.79 -7.90 1.93
N SER A 260 -24.04 -7.07 1.21
CA SER A 260 -22.95 -7.53 0.35
C SER A 260 -21.70 -7.92 1.14
N ASP A 261 -20.78 -8.62 0.48
CA ASP A 261 -19.47 -8.98 1.04
C ASP A 261 -18.58 -7.74 1.23
N THR A 262 -18.85 -6.66 0.50
CA THR A 262 -18.05 -5.41 0.57
C THR A 262 -18.55 -4.50 1.67
N LYS A 263 -17.98 -4.64 2.88
CA LYS A 263 -18.49 -3.97 4.09
C LYS A 263 -18.11 -2.50 4.21
N ASN A 264 -17.11 -2.02 3.48
CA ASN A 264 -16.51 -0.71 3.71
C ASN A 264 -16.72 0.31 2.59
N VAL A 265 -17.65 0.06 1.66
CA VAL A 265 -17.89 0.95 0.50
C VAL A 265 -18.10 2.40 0.93
N GLY A 266 -19.02 2.65 1.86
CA GLY A 266 -19.32 3.99 2.33
C GLY A 266 -18.13 4.69 2.98
N TRP A 267 -17.27 3.93 3.66
CA TRP A 267 -16.05 4.44 4.26
C TRP A 267 -14.99 4.80 3.22
N VAL A 268 -14.75 3.94 2.24
CA VAL A 268 -13.81 4.21 1.14
C VAL A 268 -14.28 5.41 0.30
N MET A 269 -15.58 5.52 0.04
CA MET A 269 -16.16 6.71 -0.61
C MET A 269 -15.90 7.98 0.20
N ALA A 270 -15.96 7.92 1.53
CA ALA A 270 -15.69 9.07 2.39
C ALA A 270 -14.21 9.49 2.34
N LEU A 271 -13.28 8.52 2.26
CA LEU A 271 -11.87 8.80 2.03
C LEU A 271 -11.67 9.53 0.70
N TYR A 272 -12.23 9.04 -0.41
CA TYR A 272 -12.09 9.71 -1.70
C TYR A 272 -12.78 11.07 -1.78
N GLN A 273 -13.83 11.32 -0.99
CA GLN A 273 -14.36 12.67 -0.83
C GLN A 273 -13.34 13.61 -0.18
N ARG A 274 -12.70 13.16 0.91
CA ARG A 274 -11.65 13.94 1.58
C ARG A 274 -10.45 14.18 0.66
N LEU A 275 -10.07 13.17 -0.13
CA LEU A 275 -8.99 13.29 -1.11
C LEU A 275 -9.34 14.31 -2.20
N ALA A 276 -10.55 14.22 -2.77
CA ALA A 276 -11.00 15.19 -3.75
C ALA A 276 -10.99 16.63 -3.20
N GLN A 277 -11.39 16.81 -1.93
CA GLN A 277 -11.32 18.13 -1.28
C GLN A 277 -9.87 18.63 -1.17
N ALA A 278 -8.95 17.78 -0.70
CA ALA A 278 -7.53 18.15 -0.61
C ALA A 278 -6.95 18.54 -1.99
N MET A 279 -7.32 17.82 -3.04
CA MET A 279 -6.88 18.12 -4.41
C MET A 279 -7.50 19.39 -4.99
N TYR A 280 -8.74 19.75 -4.61
CA TYR A 280 -9.27 21.10 -4.92
C TYR A 280 -8.47 22.19 -4.23
N ASP A 281 -8.21 22.02 -2.93
CA ASP A 281 -7.50 23.02 -2.11
C ASP A 281 -6.07 23.24 -2.64
N GLN A 282 -5.45 22.21 -3.23
CA GLN A 282 -4.14 22.26 -3.89
C GLN A 282 -4.19 22.73 -5.36
N GLY A 283 -5.37 22.88 -5.96
CA GLY A 283 -5.53 23.26 -7.37
C GLY A 283 -5.16 22.16 -8.39
N THR A 284 -4.97 20.92 -7.94
CA THR A 284 -4.65 19.75 -8.79
C THR A 284 -5.89 19.03 -9.33
N LEU A 285 -7.07 19.41 -8.84
CA LEU A 285 -8.36 18.98 -9.36
C LEU A 285 -9.23 20.21 -9.63
N GLU A 286 -9.85 20.26 -10.81
CA GLU A 286 -10.80 21.33 -11.15
C GLU A 286 -12.01 21.32 -10.23
N GLU A 287 -12.56 22.50 -9.90
CA GLU A 287 -13.80 22.62 -9.14
C GLU A 287 -14.96 21.79 -9.74
N ALA A 288 -15.87 21.39 -8.85
CA ALA A 288 -17.07 20.68 -9.24
C ALA A 288 -17.95 21.51 -10.18
N ARG A 289 -18.30 20.92 -11.31
CA ARG A 289 -19.17 21.49 -12.34
C ARG A 289 -20.32 20.53 -12.59
N PRO A 290 -21.36 20.52 -11.73
CA PRO A 290 -22.52 19.68 -11.96
C PRO A 290 -23.19 20.07 -13.27
N SER A 291 -23.42 19.10 -14.13
CA SER A 291 -24.13 19.30 -15.40
C SER A 291 -25.46 18.57 -15.38
N THR A 292 -26.53 19.27 -15.72
CA THR A 292 -27.88 18.72 -15.96
C THR A 292 -28.09 18.38 -17.44
N ALA A 293 -27.03 18.39 -18.25
CA ALA A 293 -27.11 18.06 -19.67
C ALA A 293 -27.69 16.64 -19.86
N LYS A 294 -28.51 16.49 -20.91
CA LYS A 294 -29.12 15.19 -21.28
C LYS A 294 -28.08 14.11 -21.61
N MET A 295 -26.88 14.52 -22.06
CA MET A 295 -25.77 13.63 -22.34
C MET A 295 -24.73 13.69 -21.24
N PHE A 296 -24.34 12.52 -20.73
CA PHE A 296 -23.28 12.41 -19.73
C PHE A 296 -21.93 12.84 -20.32
N LYS A 297 -21.25 13.76 -19.63
CA LYS A 297 -19.85 14.10 -19.85
C LYS A 297 -19.09 13.90 -18.55
N PHE A 298 -18.00 13.14 -18.61
CA PHE A 298 -17.14 12.94 -17.46
C PHE A 298 -16.42 14.24 -17.10
N HIS A 299 -16.41 14.56 -15.80
CA HIS A 299 -15.64 15.66 -15.22
C HIS A 299 -14.96 15.16 -13.95
N ALA A 300 -13.63 15.16 -13.89
CA ALA A 300 -12.91 14.62 -12.72
C ALA A 300 -13.26 15.40 -11.44
N GLY A 301 -13.43 16.72 -11.58
CA GLY A 301 -13.90 17.60 -10.53
C GLY A 301 -15.28 17.27 -9.97
N ASN A 302 -16.03 16.31 -10.51
CA ASN A 302 -17.31 15.89 -9.95
C ASN A 302 -17.20 14.62 -9.07
N LEU A 303 -15.99 14.14 -8.72
CA LEU A 303 -15.80 12.91 -7.94
C LEU A 303 -16.70 12.87 -6.69
N GLN A 304 -16.69 13.92 -5.87
CA GLN A 304 -17.50 13.98 -4.65
C GLN A 304 -19.01 13.81 -4.93
N LEU A 305 -19.50 14.42 -6.01
CA LEU A 305 -20.90 14.36 -6.43
C LEU A 305 -21.28 12.99 -7.02
N TYR A 306 -20.37 12.36 -7.78
CA TYR A 306 -20.58 11.00 -8.30
C TYR A 306 -20.69 9.98 -7.17
N LEU A 307 -19.78 10.03 -6.18
CA LEU A 307 -19.81 9.11 -5.03
C LEU A 307 -21.08 9.27 -4.20
N ARG A 308 -21.56 10.50 -4.01
CA ARG A 308 -22.86 10.75 -3.36
C ARG A 308 -24.04 10.24 -4.17
N SER A 309 -23.96 10.34 -5.48
CA SER A 309 -25.01 9.81 -6.35
C SER A 309 -25.08 8.30 -6.27
N TYR A 310 -23.95 7.61 -6.16
CA TYR A 310 -23.93 6.18 -5.81
C TYR A 310 -24.50 5.94 -4.42
N ALA A 311 -24.05 6.69 -3.41
CA ALA A 311 -24.47 6.49 -2.03
C ALA A 311 -25.99 6.68 -1.85
N SER A 312 -26.57 7.73 -2.45
CA SER A 312 -28.00 8.00 -2.40
C SER A 312 -28.83 6.90 -3.08
N ARG A 313 -28.43 6.45 -4.28
CA ARG A 313 -29.14 5.41 -5.04
C ARG A 313 -29.17 4.06 -4.33
N TYR A 314 -28.12 3.74 -3.58
CA TYR A 314 -27.95 2.44 -2.93
C TYR A 314 -28.14 2.47 -1.41
N GLY A 315 -28.48 3.63 -0.84
CA GLY A 315 -28.66 3.78 0.61
C GLY A 315 -27.38 3.60 1.43
N ILE A 316 -26.21 3.90 0.85
CA ILE A 316 -24.91 3.71 1.50
C ILE A 316 -24.65 4.88 2.45
N THR A 317 -24.36 4.56 3.72
CA THR A 317 -23.93 5.57 4.69
C THR A 317 -22.44 5.87 4.51
N MET A 318 -22.09 7.15 4.40
CA MET A 318 -20.71 7.61 4.28
C MET A 318 -20.25 8.27 5.61
N PRO A 319 -19.44 7.60 6.44
CA PRO A 319 -19.02 8.13 7.73
C PRO A 319 -18.21 9.42 7.58
N GLY A 320 -18.60 10.48 8.29
CA GLY A 320 -17.86 11.75 8.31
C GLY A 320 -17.91 12.52 6.99
N ALA A 321 -18.83 12.18 6.07
CA ALA A 321 -19.04 12.95 4.86
C ALA A 321 -19.36 14.41 5.21
N VAL A 322 -18.60 15.33 4.62
CA VAL A 322 -18.89 16.77 4.64
C VAL A 322 -20.26 16.96 4.00
N ASP A 323 -21.11 17.86 4.48
CA ASP A 323 -22.32 18.25 3.76
C ASP A 323 -21.94 19.24 2.65
N ILE A 324 -22.35 18.97 1.41
CA ILE A 324 -21.97 19.78 0.24
C ILE A 324 -23.29 20.07 -0.44
N SER A 325 -23.57 21.34 -0.69
CA SER A 325 -24.75 21.77 -1.41
C SER A 325 -24.69 21.24 -2.85
N GLY A 326 -25.61 20.37 -3.23
CA GLY A 326 -25.72 19.84 -4.58
C GLY A 326 -26.57 18.59 -4.65
N ASP A 327 -27.38 18.48 -5.71
CA ASP A 327 -28.24 17.31 -5.92
C ASP A 327 -27.39 16.03 -6.01
N ALA A 328 -27.66 15.08 -5.11
CA ALA A 328 -27.10 13.74 -5.12
C ALA A 328 -27.64 12.86 -6.28
N ASN A 329 -28.15 13.47 -7.35
CA ASN A 329 -28.79 12.80 -8.47
C ASN A 329 -28.21 13.27 -9.81
N LEU A 330 -26.89 13.20 -9.94
CA LEU A 330 -26.25 13.45 -11.23
C LEU A 330 -26.66 12.40 -12.28
N THR A 331 -26.77 12.85 -13.52
CA THR A 331 -26.79 11.93 -14.66
C THR A 331 -25.46 11.17 -14.69
N MET A 332 -25.50 9.84 -14.61
CA MET A 332 -24.33 8.97 -14.64
C MET A 332 -24.49 7.93 -15.75
N PRO A 333 -23.40 7.33 -16.25
CA PRO A 333 -23.49 6.21 -17.18
C PRO A 333 -24.35 5.09 -16.62
N LYS A 334 -24.97 4.30 -17.50
CA LYS A 334 -25.73 3.12 -17.07
C LYS A 334 -24.78 2.08 -16.49
N GLY A 335 -25.10 1.56 -15.30
CA GLY A 335 -24.30 0.52 -14.63
C GLY A 335 -24.17 -0.79 -15.43
N THR A 336 -25.05 -1.04 -16.41
CA THR A 336 -24.99 -2.22 -17.29
C THR A 336 -23.84 -2.18 -18.31
N VAL A 337 -23.22 -1.01 -18.53
CA VAL A 337 -22.05 -0.89 -19.41
C VAL A 337 -20.83 -1.52 -18.74
N LYS A 338 -20.02 -2.29 -19.49
CA LYS A 338 -18.81 -2.96 -18.97
C LYS A 338 -17.74 -1.97 -18.48
N ASP A 339 -17.53 -0.89 -19.23
CA ASP A 339 -16.58 0.18 -18.91
C ASP A 339 -17.28 1.56 -18.94
N PRO A 340 -18.17 1.85 -17.97
CA PRO A 340 -19.02 3.04 -17.97
C PRO A 340 -18.20 4.34 -17.83
N TRP A 341 -17.04 4.25 -17.20
CA TRP A 341 -16.15 5.37 -16.93
C TRP A 341 -14.94 5.42 -17.87
N SER A 342 -14.96 4.62 -18.95
CA SER A 342 -13.94 4.61 -20.01
C SER A 342 -12.50 4.38 -19.52
N TRP A 343 -12.33 3.55 -18.49
CA TRP A 343 -11.04 3.21 -17.89
C TRP A 343 -10.02 2.74 -18.93
N VAL A 344 -10.39 1.79 -19.79
CA VAL A 344 -9.43 1.15 -20.71
C VAL A 344 -8.87 2.19 -21.69
N ARG A 345 -9.76 3.03 -22.22
CA ARG A 345 -9.38 4.11 -23.14
C ARG A 345 -8.58 5.19 -22.41
N SER A 346 -9.01 5.61 -21.22
CA SER A 346 -8.33 6.70 -20.49
C SER A 346 -6.94 6.28 -20.03
N LEU A 347 -6.76 5.05 -19.53
CA LEU A 347 -5.44 4.55 -19.15
C LEU A 347 -4.50 4.43 -20.34
N SER A 348 -5.02 4.03 -21.51
CA SER A 348 -4.22 4.01 -22.73
C SER A 348 -3.75 5.40 -23.15
N ASN A 349 -4.56 6.44 -22.96
CA ASN A 349 -4.15 7.82 -23.18
C ASN A 349 -3.14 8.28 -22.14
N TYR A 350 -3.44 8.04 -20.85
CA TYR A 350 -2.57 8.33 -19.73
C TYR A 350 -1.16 7.75 -19.93
N ARG A 351 -1.04 6.50 -20.42
CA ARG A 351 0.25 5.88 -20.72
C ARG A 351 1.07 6.59 -21.80
N ARG A 352 0.43 7.33 -22.70
CA ARG A 352 1.12 8.10 -23.76
C ARG A 352 1.47 9.51 -23.30
N GLU A 353 0.65 10.08 -22.43
CA GLU A 353 0.72 11.49 -22.03
C GLU A 353 1.54 11.69 -20.74
N CYS A 354 1.54 10.72 -19.82
CA CYS A 354 2.14 10.85 -18.49
C CYS A 354 3.40 10.00 -18.32
N VAL A 355 4.19 9.91 -19.39
CA VAL A 355 5.54 9.36 -19.33
C VAL A 355 6.44 10.48 -18.83
N ALA A 356 7.07 10.26 -17.68
CA ALA A 356 7.87 11.30 -17.04
C ALA A 356 9.00 11.81 -17.94
N PRO A 357 9.35 13.10 -17.83
CA PRO A 357 10.33 13.71 -18.71
C PRO A 357 11.72 13.12 -18.49
N TRP A 358 12.55 13.18 -19.52
CA TRP A 358 13.89 12.59 -19.53
C TRP A 358 14.78 13.05 -18.36
N TYR A 359 14.59 14.27 -17.86
CA TYR A 359 15.38 14.85 -16.77
C TYR A 359 14.94 14.38 -15.38
N ALA A 360 13.70 13.89 -15.25
CA ALA A 360 13.15 13.40 -14.00
C ALA A 360 13.56 11.94 -13.73
N PHE A 361 14.22 11.28 -14.69
CA PHE A 361 14.65 9.89 -14.61
C PHE A 361 16.09 9.75 -15.13
N ARG A 362 16.76 8.65 -14.78
CA ARG A 362 18.20 8.42 -15.01
C ARG A 362 18.62 8.42 -16.47
N GLY A 363 18.75 9.60 -17.07
CA GLY A 363 19.36 9.87 -18.38
C GLY A 363 18.73 9.15 -19.59
N GLY A 364 17.68 8.35 -19.37
CA GLY A 364 17.01 7.51 -20.36
C GLY A 364 15.57 7.93 -20.55
N TYR A 365 15.11 7.88 -21.80
CA TYR A 365 13.69 8.01 -22.10
C TYR A 365 12.98 6.78 -21.50
N ARG A 366 12.08 7.00 -20.54
CA ARG A 366 11.11 5.96 -20.20
C ARG A 366 10.10 5.89 -21.31
N ASP A 367 9.70 4.69 -21.70
CA ASP A 367 8.62 4.49 -22.67
C ASP A 367 7.26 4.23 -22.00
N ASN A 368 7.22 4.15 -20.66
CA ASN A 368 6.05 3.71 -19.90
C ASN A 368 5.94 4.39 -18.53
N ILE A 369 4.74 4.37 -17.98
CA ILE A 369 4.41 4.78 -16.60
C ILE A 369 4.80 3.70 -15.59
N GLY A 370 5.02 4.09 -14.33
CA GLY A 370 5.36 3.18 -13.23
C GLY A 370 6.74 2.53 -13.41
N GLY A 371 6.98 1.43 -12.70
CA GLY A 371 8.28 0.75 -12.61
C GLY A 371 9.06 1.18 -11.36
N ASP A 372 10.38 1.11 -11.45
CA ASP A 372 11.34 1.31 -10.35
C ASP A 372 12.57 2.15 -10.76
N GLY A 373 12.38 3.13 -11.63
CA GLY A 373 13.45 3.94 -12.19
C GLY A 373 14.07 4.87 -11.15
N LEU A 374 13.26 5.30 -10.18
CA LEU A 374 13.69 6.14 -9.05
C LEU A 374 13.95 5.34 -7.77
N ASP A 375 13.75 4.03 -7.80
CA ASP A 375 14.17 3.13 -6.73
C ASP A 375 15.70 3.06 -6.71
N ILE A 376 16.32 3.63 -5.69
CA ILE A 376 17.78 3.75 -5.53
C ILE A 376 18.46 2.37 -5.46
N SER A 377 17.75 1.32 -5.06
CA SER A 377 18.29 -0.05 -5.04
C SER A 377 18.55 -0.63 -6.43
N THR A 378 17.96 -0.05 -7.47
CA THR A 378 18.16 -0.46 -8.87
C THR A 378 19.32 0.31 -9.55
N TRP A 379 20.00 1.20 -8.81
CA TRP A 379 21.14 1.97 -9.29
C TRP A 379 22.38 1.10 -9.36
N ASP A 380 23.30 1.42 -10.27
CA ASP A 380 24.62 0.80 -10.18
C ASP A 380 25.43 1.48 -9.06
N SER A 381 26.52 0.83 -8.68
CA SER A 381 27.36 1.29 -7.57
C SER A 381 28.04 2.62 -7.89
N GLU A 382 28.37 2.88 -9.16
CA GLU A 382 29.07 4.10 -9.58
C GLU A 382 28.12 5.29 -9.48
N GLU A 383 26.90 5.14 -9.99
CA GLU A 383 25.84 6.14 -9.94
C GLU A 383 25.45 6.49 -8.50
N ARG A 384 25.29 5.49 -7.61
CA ARG A 384 25.01 5.80 -6.20
C ARG A 384 26.14 6.57 -5.52
N LYS A 385 27.40 6.19 -5.78
CA LYS A 385 28.58 6.91 -5.24
C LYS A 385 28.66 8.33 -5.77
N GLU A 386 28.30 8.55 -7.03
CA GLU A 386 28.30 9.89 -7.63
C GLU A 386 27.38 10.84 -6.86
N HIS A 387 26.21 10.35 -6.45
CA HIS A 387 25.18 11.13 -5.77
C HIS A 387 25.25 11.10 -4.23
N ASN A 388 25.99 10.16 -3.64
CA ASN A 388 26.20 10.08 -2.20
C ASN A 388 27.14 11.20 -1.70
N PHE A 389 26.86 11.73 -0.50
CA PHE A 389 27.62 12.84 0.08
C PHE A 389 29.08 12.47 0.39
N ASP A 390 29.33 11.23 0.80
CA ASP A 390 30.66 10.72 1.17
C ASP A 390 31.38 10.02 0.00
N LYS A 391 30.75 9.96 -1.18
CA LYS A 391 31.24 9.22 -2.36
C LYS A 391 31.42 7.72 -2.13
N GLU A 392 30.70 7.19 -1.15
CA GLU A 392 30.61 5.76 -0.86
C GLU A 392 29.30 5.19 -1.40
N ASP A 393 29.27 3.87 -1.62
CA ASP A 393 28.02 3.20 -1.98
C ASP A 393 27.17 3.02 -0.72
N PRO A 394 25.99 3.65 -0.62
CA PRO A 394 25.13 3.49 0.55
C PRO A 394 24.51 2.09 0.64
N LEU A 395 24.64 1.26 -0.40
CA LEU A 395 24.23 -0.14 -0.38
C LEU A 395 25.45 -1.06 -0.31
N PRO A 396 25.68 -1.72 0.84
CA PRO A 396 26.78 -2.67 0.96
C PRO A 396 26.51 -3.92 0.10
N LYS A 397 27.60 -4.62 -0.25
CA LYS A 397 27.55 -5.76 -1.17
C LYS A 397 26.60 -6.87 -0.70
N ASP A 398 26.57 -7.15 0.59
CA ASP A 398 25.67 -8.14 1.20
C ASP A 398 24.19 -7.75 1.05
N ALA A 399 23.85 -6.47 1.19
CA ALA A 399 22.49 -5.97 0.93
C ALA A 399 22.07 -6.19 -0.53
N ILE A 400 22.98 -5.95 -1.49
CA ILE A 400 22.74 -6.23 -2.91
C ILE A 400 22.53 -7.74 -3.15
N GLU A 401 23.38 -8.60 -2.55
CA GLU A 401 23.22 -10.06 -2.64
C GLU A 401 21.90 -10.53 -2.02
N MET A 402 21.41 -9.87 -0.96
CA MET A 402 20.10 -10.16 -0.35
C MET A 402 18.95 -9.72 -1.25
N LEU A 403 19.05 -8.54 -1.88
CA LEU A 403 18.08 -8.06 -2.87
C LEU A 403 17.98 -9.01 -4.07
N GLU A 404 19.11 -9.51 -4.56
CA GLU A 404 19.16 -10.51 -5.64
C GLU A 404 18.45 -11.82 -5.27
N LYS A 405 18.49 -12.20 -3.98
CA LYS A 405 17.81 -13.38 -3.44
C LYS A 405 16.32 -13.15 -3.14
N GLY A 406 15.81 -11.95 -3.40
CA GLY A 406 14.39 -11.62 -3.22
C GLY A 406 14.03 -11.12 -1.82
N LEU A 407 15.01 -10.78 -0.97
CA LEU A 407 14.73 -10.22 0.36
C LEU A 407 14.38 -8.73 0.26
N VAL A 408 13.48 -8.28 1.13
CA VAL A 408 13.08 -6.87 1.21
C VAL A 408 14.13 -6.06 1.97
N LEU A 409 14.48 -4.92 1.39
CA LEU A 409 15.36 -3.95 2.03
C LEU A 409 14.58 -3.10 3.00
N THR A 410 14.86 -3.23 4.29
CA THR A 410 14.35 -2.33 5.33
C THR A 410 15.37 -1.26 5.63
N LEU A 411 15.04 -0.01 5.34
CA LEU A 411 15.84 1.16 5.70
C LEU A 411 15.54 1.54 7.16
N ALA A 412 16.59 1.82 7.93
CA ALA A 412 16.54 1.98 9.39
C ALA A 412 16.11 3.37 9.85
#